data_AF-A0AB34GKG9-F1
#
_entry.id   AF-A0AB34GKG9-F1
#
_cell.length_a   1.000
_cell.length_b   1.000
_cell.length_c   1.000
_cell.angle_alpha   90.00
_cell.angle_beta   90.00
_cell.angle_gamma   90.00
#
_symmetry.space_group_name_H-M   'P 1'
#
loop_
_entity.id
_entity.type
_entity.pdbx_description
1 polymer ?
#
loop_
_entity_poly.entity_id
_entity_poly.type
_entity_poly.pdbx_seq_one_letter_code
_entity_poly.pdbx_strand_id
1 'polypeptide(L)'
;MEKLDQLIPPRPFTHVSSTTSTTHSKATLLSPQDTYCRGDQLDVLLEVRDHLGRRKEYGGDFLRARMSSPALMAGASGKVTDFNNGTYLVSFTLFWEGQVSLPLLLIHPSEGMSALWRARNQGYDRVIFTGQFARGTSHVNTDCALVLNSSAELCTWIPVTKNSTFQPQHILCEALNDMTTRNGEISYLTVKEEAFFHS
;
A
#
# COMPACT_ATOMS: atom_id res chain seq x y z
N MET A 1 -4.64 -2.59 13.83
CA MET A 1 -3.91 -1.77 12.83
C MET A 1 -2.44 -1.63 13.18
N GLU A 2 -2.09 -1.41 14.45
CA GLU A 2 -0.72 -1.20 14.93
C GLU A 2 0.34 -2.18 14.40
N LYS A 3 0.00 -3.48 14.26
CA LYS A 3 0.93 -4.49 13.73
C LYS A 3 1.34 -4.22 12.27
N LEU A 4 0.48 -3.60 11.47
CA LEU A 4 0.76 -3.30 10.05
C LEU A 4 1.46 -1.94 9.90
N ASP A 5 1.17 -0.98 10.79
CA ASP A 5 1.90 0.30 10.86
C ASP A 5 3.39 0.10 11.18
N GLN A 6 3.72 -0.91 11.98
CA GLN A 6 5.12 -1.30 12.25
C GLN A 6 5.83 -1.89 11.02
N LEU A 7 5.08 -2.49 10.09
CA LEU A 7 5.63 -3.08 8.87
C LEU A 7 5.85 -2.05 7.75
N ILE A 8 5.13 -0.92 7.81
CA ILE A 8 5.24 0.18 6.82
C ILE A 8 5.50 1.49 7.58
N PRO A 9 6.73 1.66 8.11
CA PRO A 9 7.08 2.88 8.83
C PRO A 9 6.99 4.10 7.91
N PRO A 10 6.65 5.28 8.44
CA PRO A 10 6.66 6.52 7.67
C PRO A 10 8.05 6.75 7.08
N ARG A 11 8.10 6.93 5.75
CA ARG A 11 9.31 7.31 5.01
C ARG A 11 9.15 8.70 4.43
N PRO A 12 10.12 9.61 4.67
CA PRO A 12 10.08 10.93 4.08
C PRO A 12 10.31 10.84 2.58
N PHE A 13 9.39 11.41 1.80
CA PHE A 13 9.59 11.57 0.36
C PHE A 13 9.98 13.02 0.05
N THR A 14 11.26 13.23 -0.24
CA THR A 14 11.80 14.55 -0.58
C THR A 14 11.87 14.74 -2.10
N HIS A 15 12.46 13.76 -2.78
CA HIS A 15 12.70 13.80 -4.23
C HIS A 15 12.80 12.38 -4.82
N VAL A 16 12.40 12.21 -6.08
CA VAL A 16 12.49 10.93 -6.79
C VAL A 16 13.92 10.39 -6.82
N SER A 17 14.92 11.28 -6.86
CA SER A 17 16.32 10.84 -6.85
C SER A 17 16.74 10.09 -5.57
N SER A 18 16.01 10.26 -4.47
CA SER A 18 16.26 9.57 -3.20
C SER A 18 15.58 8.20 -3.08
N THR A 19 14.73 7.84 -4.04
CA THR A 19 13.96 6.59 -4.02
C THR A 19 14.77 5.43 -4.59
N THR A 20 14.32 4.21 -4.31
CA THR A 20 15.03 2.98 -4.72
C THR A 20 15.16 2.88 -6.24
N SER A 21 16.39 2.73 -6.70
CA SER A 21 16.78 2.62 -8.11
C SER A 21 17.17 1.19 -8.44
N THR A 22 16.43 0.56 -9.35
CA THR A 22 16.74 -0.79 -9.84
C THR A 22 18.06 -0.85 -10.60
N THR A 23 18.44 0.23 -11.30
CA THR A 23 19.68 0.29 -12.10
C THR A 23 20.93 0.38 -11.25
N HIS A 24 20.86 1.04 -10.09
CA HIS A 24 22.01 1.17 -9.19
C HIS A 24 22.07 0.08 -8.13
N SER A 25 20.95 -0.54 -7.78
CA SER A 25 20.90 -1.61 -6.79
C SER A 25 21.65 -2.86 -7.25
N LYS A 26 22.17 -3.64 -6.31
CA LYS A 26 23.00 -4.81 -6.61
C LYS A 26 22.44 -6.06 -5.94
N ALA A 27 22.27 -7.12 -6.74
CA ALA A 27 21.95 -8.46 -6.26
C ALA A 27 23.21 -9.35 -6.30
N THR A 28 23.49 -10.06 -5.22
CA THR A 28 24.67 -10.93 -5.10
C THR A 28 24.22 -12.29 -4.59
N LEU A 29 24.54 -13.35 -5.35
CA LEU A 29 24.30 -14.73 -4.89
C LEU A 29 25.28 -15.06 -3.76
N LEU A 30 24.75 -15.54 -2.63
CA LEU A 30 25.53 -15.94 -1.47
C LEU A 30 25.97 -17.40 -1.61
N SER A 31 27.22 -17.67 -1.25
CA SER A 31 27.82 -19.01 -1.24
C SER A 31 27.53 -19.82 -2.52
N PRO A 32 27.91 -19.30 -3.70
CA PRO A 32 27.64 -19.98 -4.96
C PRO A 32 28.31 -21.35 -5.00
N GLN A 33 27.56 -22.36 -5.44
CA GLN A 33 28.01 -23.72 -5.68
C GLN A 33 28.00 -24.01 -7.19
N ASP A 34 28.88 -24.94 -7.61
CA ASP A 34 28.93 -25.39 -9.01
C ASP A 34 27.71 -26.21 -9.40
N THR A 35 27.14 -26.95 -8.43
CA THR A 35 25.95 -27.78 -8.61
C THR A 35 24.99 -27.56 -7.45
N TYR A 36 23.70 -27.65 -7.75
CA TYR A 36 22.63 -27.59 -6.76
C TYR A 36 21.71 -28.79 -6.91
N CYS A 37 21.22 -29.29 -5.80
CA CYS A 37 20.25 -30.35 -5.72
C CYS A 37 18.83 -29.80 -5.58
N ARG A 38 17.85 -30.63 -5.94
CA ARG A 38 16.45 -30.34 -5.69
C ARG A 38 16.22 -30.26 -4.18
N GLY A 39 15.58 -29.18 -3.73
CA GLY A 39 15.35 -28.88 -2.33
C GLY A 39 16.37 -27.90 -1.73
N ASP A 40 17.49 -27.65 -2.42
CA ASP A 40 18.48 -26.68 -1.95
C ASP A 40 17.90 -25.25 -1.92
N GLN A 41 18.51 -24.41 -1.08
CA GLN A 41 18.17 -23.00 -0.97
C GLN A 41 19.23 -22.13 -1.65
N LEU A 42 18.78 -21.25 -2.55
CA LEU A 42 19.58 -20.18 -3.13
C LEU A 42 19.27 -18.86 -2.44
N ASP A 43 20.28 -18.28 -1.79
CA ASP A 43 20.16 -17.03 -1.08
C ASP A 43 20.81 -15.88 -1.85
N VAL A 44 20.07 -14.82 -2.09
CA VAL A 44 20.53 -13.62 -2.80
C VAL A 44 20.49 -12.44 -1.84
N LEU A 45 21.63 -11.79 -1.63
CA LEU A 45 21.71 -10.52 -0.94
C LEU A 45 21.43 -9.39 -1.93
N LEU A 46 20.35 -8.67 -1.69
CA LEU A 46 19.99 -7.46 -2.43
C LEU A 46 20.40 -6.23 -1.61
N GLU A 47 21.33 -5.43 -2.11
CA GLU A 47 21.64 -4.11 -1.58
C GLU A 47 20.94 -3.05 -2.43
N VAL A 48 19.99 -2.33 -1.83
CA VAL A 48 19.23 -1.29 -2.53
C VAL A 48 19.93 0.06 -2.45
N ARG A 49 19.88 0.78 -3.57
CA ARG A 49 20.51 2.09 -3.74
C ARG A 49 19.51 3.08 -4.32
N ASP A 50 19.73 4.36 -4.04
CA ASP A 50 18.95 5.43 -4.64
C ASP A 50 19.38 5.73 -6.09
N HIS A 51 18.69 6.64 -6.77
CA HIS A 51 19.04 7.02 -8.14
C HIS A 51 20.36 7.82 -8.25
N LEU A 52 20.97 8.20 -7.13
CA LEU A 52 22.31 8.79 -7.07
C LEU A 52 23.39 7.74 -6.74
N GLY A 53 23.02 6.46 -6.69
CA GLY A 53 23.92 5.34 -6.41
C GLY A 53 24.31 5.21 -4.93
N ARG A 54 23.71 5.98 -4.04
CA ARG A 54 23.97 5.92 -2.59
C ARG A 54 23.19 4.76 -1.99
N ARG A 55 23.82 4.03 -1.07
CA ARG A 55 23.15 2.96 -0.33
C ARG A 55 22.04 3.54 0.53
N LYS A 56 20.85 2.93 0.49
CA LYS A 56 19.76 3.32 1.39
C LYS A 56 20.02 2.84 2.80
N GLU A 57 19.55 3.59 3.78
CA GLU A 57 19.75 3.28 5.21
C GLU A 57 18.54 2.55 5.81
N TYR A 58 17.52 2.27 5.00
CA TYR A 58 16.25 1.72 5.46
C TYR A 58 15.63 0.85 4.38
N GLY A 59 14.71 -0.02 4.80
CA GLY A 59 13.92 -0.89 3.92
C GLY A 59 12.46 -0.45 3.78
N GLY A 60 11.59 -1.40 3.46
CA GLY A 60 10.16 -1.23 3.21
C GLY A 60 9.78 -1.17 1.73
N ASP A 61 10.71 -1.50 0.83
CA ASP A 61 10.42 -1.61 -0.60
C ASP A 61 9.48 -2.78 -0.85
N PHE A 62 8.49 -2.59 -1.72
CA PHE A 62 7.61 -3.67 -2.15
C PHE A 62 8.26 -4.44 -3.30
N LEU A 63 8.89 -5.56 -2.94
CA LEU A 63 9.66 -6.40 -3.84
C LEU A 63 8.89 -7.68 -4.18
N ARG A 64 9.02 -8.14 -5.43
CA ARG A 64 8.55 -9.46 -5.86
C ARG A 64 9.74 -10.29 -6.32
N ALA A 65 9.98 -11.37 -5.59
CA ALA A 65 10.94 -12.39 -5.95
C ALA A 65 10.24 -13.60 -6.56
N ARG A 66 10.64 -14.00 -7.77
CA ARG A 66 10.09 -15.19 -8.45
C ARG A 66 11.21 -16.02 -9.02
N MET A 67 11.09 -17.34 -8.91
CA MET A 67 11.81 -18.33 -9.70
C MET A 67 10.92 -18.78 -10.85
N SER A 68 11.47 -18.91 -12.05
CA SER A 68 10.75 -19.39 -13.22
C SER A 68 11.61 -20.24 -14.13
N SER A 69 11.01 -21.28 -14.73
CA SER A 69 11.61 -22.06 -15.81
C SER A 69 10.59 -22.16 -16.95
N PRO A 70 10.71 -21.34 -18.01
CA PRO A 70 9.76 -21.33 -19.13
C PRO A 70 9.63 -22.69 -19.82
N ALA A 71 10.75 -23.41 -19.98
CA ALA A 71 10.77 -24.73 -20.63
C ALA A 71 9.94 -25.78 -19.88
N LEU A 72 9.81 -25.64 -18.56
CA LEU A 72 9.04 -26.54 -17.71
C LEU A 72 7.65 -25.98 -17.34
N MET A 73 7.32 -24.77 -17.84
CA MET A 73 6.13 -24.02 -17.43
C MET A 73 5.98 -23.89 -15.90
N ALA A 74 7.12 -23.83 -15.20
CA ALA A 74 7.17 -23.87 -13.74
C ALA A 74 7.50 -22.49 -13.16
N GLY A 75 6.94 -22.20 -11.97
CA GLY A 75 7.23 -20.98 -11.23
C GLY A 75 7.02 -21.16 -9.73
N ALA A 76 7.85 -20.49 -8.94
CA ALA A 76 7.74 -20.45 -7.50
C ALA A 76 8.11 -19.06 -6.96
N SER A 77 7.59 -18.69 -5.80
CA SER A 77 7.91 -17.42 -5.16
C SER A 77 9.16 -17.54 -4.29
N GLY A 78 10.01 -16.52 -4.30
CA GLY A 78 11.09 -16.39 -3.33
C GLY A 78 10.59 -15.73 -2.04
N LYS A 79 11.21 -16.07 -0.90
CA LYS A 79 10.96 -15.41 0.38
C LYS A 79 11.85 -14.18 0.47
N VAL A 80 11.26 -13.00 0.65
CA VAL A 80 11.98 -11.75 0.88
C VAL A 80 12.00 -11.44 2.37
N THR A 81 13.19 -11.22 2.92
CA THR A 81 13.41 -10.78 4.31
C THR A 81 14.10 -9.43 4.28
N ASP A 82 13.44 -8.41 4.81
CA ASP A 82 13.97 -7.05 4.91
C ASP A 82 14.75 -6.88 6.21
N PHE A 83 16.02 -6.50 6.13
CA PHE A 83 16.85 -6.19 7.30
C PHE A 83 16.69 -4.74 7.78
N ASN A 84 15.90 -3.95 7.07
CA ASN A 84 15.57 -2.57 7.37
C ASN A 84 16.79 -1.63 7.47
N ASN A 85 17.85 -1.94 6.73
CA ASN A 85 19.12 -1.19 6.67
C ASN A 85 19.63 -1.02 5.22
N GLY A 86 18.69 -1.05 4.28
CA GLY A 86 18.95 -1.04 2.83
C GLY A 86 19.46 -2.35 2.25
N THR A 87 19.38 -3.47 3.00
CA THR A 87 19.62 -4.80 2.45
C THR A 87 18.45 -5.74 2.69
N TYR A 88 18.26 -6.65 1.74
CA TYR A 88 17.26 -7.71 1.79
C TYR A 88 17.95 -9.06 1.53
N LEU A 89 17.48 -10.09 2.23
CA LEU A 89 17.79 -11.48 1.89
C LEU A 89 16.62 -12.06 1.10
N VAL A 90 16.90 -12.54 -0.10
CA VAL A 90 15.93 -13.23 -0.94
C VAL A 90 16.30 -14.70 -1.05
N SER A 91 15.46 -15.57 -0.53
CA SER A 91 15.68 -17.02 -0.49
C SER A 91 14.76 -17.75 -1.46
N PHE A 92 15.34 -18.58 -2.32
CA PHE A 92 14.61 -19.43 -3.27
C PHE A 92 14.84 -20.91 -2.95
N THR A 93 13.78 -21.70 -2.84
CA THR A 93 13.89 -23.16 -2.78
C THR A 93 13.87 -23.73 -4.20
N LEU A 94 14.84 -24.58 -4.53
CA LEU A 94 14.97 -25.20 -5.86
C LEU A 94 14.05 -26.42 -5.99
N PHE A 95 12.86 -26.22 -6.56
CA PHE A 95 11.83 -27.26 -6.64
C PHE A 95 12.01 -28.26 -7.80
N TRP A 96 12.84 -27.94 -8.80
CA TRP A 96 13.05 -28.78 -9.99
C TRP A 96 14.47 -28.64 -10.53
N GLU A 97 14.86 -29.62 -11.35
CA GLU A 97 16.15 -29.65 -12.05
C GLU A 97 16.09 -28.85 -13.35
N GLY A 98 17.24 -28.30 -13.75
CA GLY A 98 17.40 -27.55 -15.00
C GLY A 98 17.63 -26.06 -14.79
N GLN A 99 17.63 -25.31 -15.90
CA GLN A 99 17.88 -23.87 -15.87
C GLN A 99 16.71 -23.12 -15.23
N VAL A 100 17.03 -22.25 -14.28
CA VAL A 100 16.09 -21.35 -13.61
C VAL A 100 16.48 -19.89 -13.84
N SER A 101 15.49 -19.02 -13.95
CA SER A 101 15.66 -17.57 -13.89
C SER A 101 15.07 -17.06 -12.58
N LEU A 102 15.76 -16.09 -11.94
CA LEU A 102 15.39 -15.53 -10.65
C LEU A 102 15.08 -14.02 -10.75
N PRO A 103 14.03 -13.59 -11.47
CA PRO A 103 13.66 -12.19 -11.53
C PRO A 103 13.33 -11.63 -10.14
N LEU A 104 13.99 -10.52 -9.80
CA LEU A 104 13.70 -9.65 -8.66
C LEU A 104 13.12 -8.34 -9.20
N LEU A 105 11.86 -8.07 -8.87
CA LEU A 105 11.15 -6.88 -9.33
C LEU A 105 10.88 -5.93 -8.16
N LEU A 106 11.30 -4.68 -8.30
CA LEU A 106 10.81 -3.58 -7.48
C LEU A 106 9.43 -3.16 -8.01
N ILE A 107 8.38 -3.39 -7.22
CA ILE A 107 7.02 -2.94 -7.56
C ILE A 107 6.87 -1.47 -7.16
N HIS A 108 7.13 -1.16 -5.88
CA HIS A 108 7.13 0.22 -5.38
C HIS A 108 8.28 0.43 -4.39
N PRO A 109 8.94 1.60 -4.43
CA PRO A 109 9.92 1.96 -3.42
C PRO A 109 9.23 2.21 -2.07
N SER A 110 9.99 2.07 -0.99
CA SER A 110 9.52 2.25 0.40
C SER A 110 8.78 3.57 0.67
N GLU A 111 9.16 4.63 -0.03
CA GLU A 111 8.58 5.98 0.04
C GLU A 111 7.18 5.99 -0.57
N GLY A 112 7.00 5.34 -1.73
CA GLY A 112 5.69 5.15 -2.35
C GLY A 112 4.79 4.27 -1.50
N MET A 113 5.34 3.19 -0.91
CA MET A 113 4.58 2.33 0.01
C MET A 113 4.13 3.07 1.26
N SER A 114 5.00 3.88 1.85
CA SER A 114 4.67 4.76 2.97
C SER A 114 3.58 5.77 2.60
N ALA A 115 3.68 6.43 1.43
CA ALA A 115 2.69 7.37 0.94
C ALA A 115 1.33 6.69 0.72
N LEU A 116 1.31 5.52 0.08
CA LEU A 116 0.11 4.74 -0.17
C LEU A 116 -0.56 4.29 1.15
N TRP A 117 0.23 3.83 2.11
CA TRP A 117 -0.24 3.42 3.42
C TRP A 117 -0.88 4.59 4.19
N ARG A 118 -0.20 5.74 4.21
CA ARG A 118 -0.73 6.98 4.78
C ARG A 118 -2.04 7.40 4.11
N ALA A 119 -2.06 7.46 2.78
CA ALA A 119 -3.24 7.86 2.02
C ALA A 119 -4.44 6.93 2.24
N ARG A 120 -4.20 5.61 2.34
CA ARG A 120 -5.23 4.61 2.67
C ARG A 120 -5.81 4.86 4.06
N ASN A 121 -4.97 5.13 5.05
CA ASN A 121 -5.40 5.29 6.44
C ASN A 121 -6.02 6.66 6.76
N GLN A 122 -5.85 7.65 5.89
CA GLN A 122 -6.50 8.96 5.99
C GLN A 122 -7.92 8.99 5.38
N GLY A 123 -8.23 8.10 4.43
CA GLY A 123 -9.35 8.22 3.49
C GLY A 123 -10.77 7.97 4.00
N TYR A 124 -11.12 8.39 5.22
CA TYR A 124 -12.48 8.22 5.75
C TYR A 124 -13.54 9.11 5.07
N ASP A 125 -13.15 10.06 4.23
CA ASP A 125 -14.00 10.95 3.44
C ASP A 125 -13.98 10.65 1.92
N ARG A 126 -13.22 9.63 1.48
CA ARG A 126 -13.17 9.21 0.07
C ARG A 126 -14.53 8.72 -0.43
N VAL A 127 -15.35 8.22 0.48
CA VAL A 127 -16.73 7.85 0.21
C VAL A 127 -17.61 8.91 0.84
N ILE A 128 -18.30 9.66 0.00
CA ILE A 128 -19.30 10.61 0.44
C ILE A 128 -20.62 9.85 0.55
N PHE A 129 -21.20 9.82 1.74
CA PHE A 129 -22.53 9.29 1.95
C PHE A 129 -23.51 10.46 1.83
N THR A 130 -24.66 10.27 1.19
CA THR A 130 -25.71 11.28 1.14
C THR A 130 -26.99 10.65 1.65
N GLY A 131 -27.46 11.15 2.80
CA GLY A 131 -28.72 10.77 3.41
C GLY A 131 -29.86 11.59 2.83
N GLN A 132 -30.96 10.93 2.47
CA GLN A 132 -32.19 11.57 2.05
C GLN A 132 -33.21 11.53 3.18
N PHE A 133 -33.62 12.70 3.68
CA PHE A 133 -34.58 12.84 4.76
C PHE A 133 -35.95 13.26 4.25
N ALA A 134 -37.01 12.66 4.78
CA ALA A 134 -38.38 13.04 4.48
C ALA A 134 -38.80 14.28 5.28
N ARG A 135 -39.41 15.26 4.63
CA ARG A 135 -40.04 16.43 5.25
C ARG A 135 -41.43 16.64 4.65
N GLY A 136 -42.44 16.00 5.23
CA GLY A 136 -43.79 16.00 4.66
C GLY A 136 -43.80 15.31 3.29
N THR A 137 -44.16 16.04 2.23
CA THR A 137 -44.16 15.54 0.84
C THR A 137 -42.85 15.81 0.08
N SER A 138 -41.85 16.42 0.72
CA SER A 138 -40.56 16.72 0.10
C SER A 138 -39.42 15.91 0.72
N HIS A 139 -38.32 15.85 -0.01
CA HIS A 139 -37.09 15.18 0.42
C HIS A 139 -35.95 16.18 0.51
N VAL A 140 -35.08 16.03 1.50
CA VAL A 140 -33.88 16.83 1.69
C VAL A 140 -32.68 15.92 1.70
N ASN A 141 -31.75 16.15 0.78
CA ASN A 141 -30.50 15.41 0.71
C ASN A 141 -29.44 16.12 1.54
N THR A 142 -28.64 15.37 2.29
CA THR A 142 -27.53 15.95 3.03
C THR A 142 -26.34 15.01 3.14
N ASP A 143 -25.14 15.57 3.03
CA ASP A 143 -23.90 14.81 3.11
C ASP A 143 -23.70 14.26 4.53
N CYS A 144 -23.28 13.00 4.58
CA CYS A 144 -23.05 12.19 5.75
C CYS A 144 -21.64 11.59 5.63
N ALA A 145 -20.92 11.45 6.74
CA ALA A 145 -19.59 10.86 6.70
C ALA A 145 -19.19 10.28 8.06
N LEU A 146 -18.23 9.36 8.03
CA LEU A 146 -17.68 8.73 9.22
C LEU A 146 -17.03 9.76 10.18
N VAL A 147 -16.45 10.82 9.61
CA VAL A 147 -15.87 11.96 10.31
C VAL A 147 -16.32 13.20 9.55
N LEU A 148 -17.12 14.06 10.20
CA LEU A 148 -17.60 15.33 9.62
C LEU A 148 -16.90 16.49 10.34
N ASN A 149 -16.17 17.32 9.60
CA ASN A 149 -15.63 18.58 10.10
C ASN A 149 -16.68 19.68 9.95
N SER A 150 -17.67 19.71 10.84
CA SER A 150 -18.72 20.73 10.86
C SER A 150 -18.99 21.20 12.29
N SER A 151 -19.38 22.47 12.45
CA SER A 151 -19.84 23.06 13.71
C SER A 151 -21.34 22.87 13.98
N ALA A 152 -22.06 22.18 13.09
CA ALA A 152 -23.50 21.94 13.20
C ALA A 152 -23.84 20.73 14.09
N GLU A 153 -25.08 20.64 14.57
CA GLU A 153 -25.58 19.48 15.33
C GLU A 153 -25.54 18.20 14.47
N LEU A 154 -24.99 17.12 15.05
CA LEU A 154 -24.80 15.83 14.39
C LEU A 154 -25.77 14.79 14.94
N CYS A 155 -26.41 14.05 14.04
CA CYS A 155 -27.15 12.84 14.37
C CYS A 155 -26.16 11.69 14.60
N THR A 156 -26.18 11.10 15.80
CA THR A 156 -25.40 9.89 16.09
C THR A 156 -26.32 8.68 16.22
N TRP A 157 -26.03 7.64 15.44
CA TRP A 157 -26.67 6.33 15.58
C TRP A 157 -25.63 5.40 16.26
N ILE A 158 -25.89 4.94 17.49
CA ILE A 158 -24.91 4.33 18.43
C ILE A 158 -25.27 2.84 18.72
N PRO A 159 -24.32 1.91 19.09
CA PRO A 159 -22.86 1.97 19.07
C PRO A 159 -22.23 0.83 18.23
N VAL A 160 -21.60 1.15 17.09
CA VAL A 160 -20.39 0.42 16.67
C VAL A 160 -19.38 1.44 16.15
N THR A 161 -18.81 2.17 17.11
CA THR A 161 -17.59 2.98 17.06
C THR A 161 -17.40 4.07 16.01
N LYS A 162 -18.00 4.07 14.82
CA LYS A 162 -17.90 5.19 13.87
C LYS A 162 -19.03 5.12 12.84
N ASN A 163 -20.02 6.00 12.93
CA ASN A 163 -20.90 6.42 11.84
C ASN A 163 -21.69 7.65 12.34
N SER A 164 -21.34 8.84 11.82
CA SER A 164 -22.03 10.10 12.13
C SER A 164 -22.84 10.56 10.92
N THR A 165 -24.10 10.91 11.16
CA THR A 165 -25.01 11.44 10.15
C THR A 165 -25.17 12.94 10.41
N PHE A 166 -25.16 13.77 9.36
CA PHE A 166 -25.43 15.20 9.53
C PHE A 166 -26.93 15.43 9.75
N GLN A 167 -27.31 16.34 10.65
CA GLN A 167 -28.70 16.74 10.84
C GLN A 167 -29.05 17.97 10.00
N PRO A 168 -29.99 17.87 9.03
CA PRO A 168 -30.47 19.05 8.32
C PRO A 168 -31.22 19.98 9.28
N GLN A 169 -31.06 21.30 9.11
CA GLN A 169 -31.75 22.29 9.93
C GLN A 169 -33.27 22.05 9.91
N HIS A 170 -33.86 21.93 11.11
CA HIS A 170 -35.30 21.70 11.33
C HIS A 170 -35.84 20.34 10.84
N ILE A 171 -35.00 19.30 10.72
CA ILE A 171 -35.42 17.93 10.40
C ILE A 171 -34.91 16.97 11.48
N LEU A 172 -35.74 16.00 11.88
CA LEU A 172 -35.37 14.96 12.84
C LEU A 172 -34.48 13.90 12.18
N CYS A 173 -33.50 13.38 12.92
CA CYS A 173 -32.60 12.31 12.46
C CYS A 173 -33.36 11.04 12.02
N GLU A 174 -34.49 10.76 12.67
CA GLU A 174 -35.37 9.61 12.38
C GLU A 174 -36.08 9.72 11.03
N ALA A 175 -36.06 10.89 10.41
CA ALA A 175 -36.66 11.11 9.10
C ALA A 175 -35.77 10.64 7.93
N LEU A 176 -34.60 10.06 8.20
CA LEU A 176 -33.74 9.46 7.18
C LEU A 176 -34.46 8.29 6.50
N ASN A 177 -34.71 8.43 5.20
CA ASN A 177 -35.46 7.45 4.41
C ASN A 177 -34.54 6.57 3.55
N ASP A 178 -33.48 7.15 2.98
CA ASP A 178 -32.54 6.44 2.12
C ASP A 178 -31.11 6.99 2.29
N MET A 179 -30.12 6.16 1.97
CA MET A 179 -28.71 6.55 1.96
C MET A 179 -28.03 6.06 0.69
N THR A 180 -27.42 7.00 -0.03
CA THR A 180 -26.63 6.70 -1.23
C THR A 180 -25.16 7.02 -1.01
N THR A 181 -24.28 6.42 -1.82
CA THR A 181 -22.84 6.63 -1.74
C THR A 181 -22.26 7.04 -3.08
N ARG A 182 -21.29 7.95 -3.05
CA ARG A 182 -20.44 8.28 -4.21
C ARG A 182 -18.97 8.35 -3.81
N ASN A 183 -18.08 8.05 -4.75
CA ASN A 183 -16.65 8.31 -4.54
C ASN A 183 -16.38 9.81 -4.67
N GLY A 184 -15.74 10.40 -3.67
CA GLY A 184 -15.21 11.76 -3.76
C GLY A 184 -13.91 11.80 -4.56
N GLU A 185 -13.64 12.90 -5.24
CA GLU A 185 -12.39 13.15 -5.96
C GLU A 185 -11.28 13.61 -4.99
N ILE A 186 -11.06 12.87 -3.91
CA ILE A 186 -10.10 13.23 -2.85
C ILE A 186 -8.87 12.32 -2.95
N SER A 187 -7.75 12.91 -3.38
CA SER A 187 -6.43 12.29 -3.30
C SER A 187 -5.70 12.74 -2.04
N TYR A 188 -5.15 11.78 -1.31
CA TYR A 188 -4.28 12.01 -0.15
C TYR A 188 -2.80 11.89 -0.50
N LEU A 189 -2.52 11.65 -1.78
CA LEU A 189 -1.19 11.69 -2.34
C LEU A 189 -0.90 13.11 -2.81
N THR A 190 0.31 13.57 -2.57
CA THR A 190 0.81 14.78 -3.21
C THR A 190 1.06 14.49 -4.70
N VAL A 191 1.04 15.53 -5.53
CA VAL A 191 1.34 15.42 -6.98
C VAL A 191 2.66 14.67 -7.24
N LYS A 192 3.66 14.84 -6.37
CA LYS A 192 4.94 14.13 -6.50
C LYS A 192 4.83 12.64 -6.13
N GLU A 193 3.97 12.28 -5.17
CA GLU A 193 3.76 10.88 -4.76
C GLU A 193 2.91 10.11 -5.78
N GLU A 194 1.99 10.78 -6.47
CA GLU A 194 1.21 10.17 -7.57
C GLU A 194 2.12 9.65 -8.70
N ALA A 195 3.27 10.29 -8.91
CA ALA A 195 4.26 9.83 -9.89
C ALA A 195 4.78 8.40 -9.64
N PHE A 196 4.64 7.84 -8.43
CA PHE A 196 5.00 6.44 -8.18
C PHE A 196 4.05 5.42 -8.82
N PHE A 197 2.83 5.84 -9.17
CA PHE A 197 1.74 4.94 -9.53
C PHE A 197 1.23 5.14 -10.97
N HIS A 198 1.79 6.12 -11.66
CA HIS A 198 1.52 6.43 -13.07
C HIS A 198 2.79 6.20 -13.88
N SER A 199 3.08 4.93 -14.17
CA SER A 199 4.19 4.49 -15.03
C SER A 199 3.72 3.46 -16.04
#